data_AF-A0A496Z3P2-F1
#
_entry.id   AF-A0A496Z3P2-F1
#
_cell.length_a   1.000
_cell.length_b   1.000
_cell.length_c   1.000
_cell.angle_alpha   90.00
_cell.angle_beta   90.00
_cell.angle_gamma   90.00
#
_symmetry.space_group_name_H-M   'P 1'
#
loop_
_entity.id
_entity.type
_entity.pdbx_description
1 polymer ?
#
loop_
_entity_poly.entity_id
_entity_poly.type
_entity_poly.pdbx_seq_one_letter_code
_entity_poly.pdbx_strand_id
1 'polypeptide(L)' 'MTKMRLERIKRGMSQTDLFLKTGIPQWRVSLIERGIPPKIEEAKKIAEVFRVNPADFFPAFQNGNEVGVVG' A
#
# COMPACT_ATOMS: atom_id res chain seq x y z
N MET A 1 11.99 -1.55 -6.38
CA MET A 1 10.55 -1.35 -6.70
C MET A 1 9.73 -2.13 -5.68
N THR A 2 8.72 -1.53 -5.04
CA THR A 2 7.93 -2.22 -4.00
C THR A 2 7.04 -3.32 -4.59
N LYS A 3 6.69 -4.34 -3.78
CA LYS A 3 5.76 -5.42 -4.19
C LYS A 3 4.41 -4.84 -4.64
N MET A 4 3.89 -3.87 -3.90
CA MET A 4 2.66 -3.14 -4.22
C MET A 4 2.72 -2.45 -5.59
N ARG A 5 3.82 -1.74 -5.90
CA ARG A 5 4.00 -1.08 -7.21
C ARG A 5 4.04 -2.09 -8.35
N LEU A 6 4.78 -3.18 -8.17
CA LEU A 6 4.86 -4.27 -9.15
C LEU A 6 3.47 -4.84 -9.45
N GLU A 7 2.68 -5.14 -8.42
CA GLU A 7 1.34 -5.70 -8.58
C GLU A 7 0.38 -4.71 -9.25
N ARG A 8 0.46 -3.42 -8.91
CA ARG A 8 -0.32 -2.37 -9.59
C ARG A 8 -0.06 -2.34 -11.09
N ILE A 9 1.22 -2.39 -11.49
CA ILE A 9 1.63 -2.37 -12.90
C ILE A 9 1.18 -3.65 -13.62
N LYS A 10 1.32 -4.82 -12.98
CA LYS A 10 0.84 -6.10 -13.55
C LYS A 10 -0.65 -6.09 -13.86
N ARG A 11 -1.44 -5.34 -13.07
CA ARG A 11 -2.89 -5.17 -13.29
C ARG A 11 -3.24 -4.03 -14.24
N GLY A 12 -2.26 -3.39 -14.88
CA GLY A 12 -2.48 -2.28 -15.81
C GLY A 12 -3.06 -1.01 -15.16
N MET A 13 -2.97 -0.88 -13.82
CA MET A 13 -3.56 0.25 -13.10
C MET A 13 -2.55 1.40 -13.01
N SER A 14 -2.97 2.64 -13.25
CA SER A 14 -2.22 3.84 -12.91
C SER A 14 -2.29 4.15 -11.40
N GLN A 15 -1.48 5.08 -10.92
CA GLN A 15 -1.61 5.56 -9.53
C GLN A 15 -2.93 6.31 -9.31
N THR A 16 -3.45 6.98 -10.35
CA THR A 16 -4.74 7.66 -10.33
C THR A 16 -5.89 6.65 -10.21
N ASP A 17 -5.81 5.51 -10.89
CA ASP A 17 -6.82 4.45 -10.76
C ASP A 17 -6.88 3.91 -9.33
N LEU A 18 -5.73 3.78 -8.68
CA LEU A 18 -5.69 3.37 -7.28
C LEU A 18 -6.26 4.45 -6.35
N PHE A 19 -6.01 5.73 -6.63
CA PHE A 19 -6.67 6.84 -5.94
C PHE A 19 -8.19 6.73 -6.06
N LEU A 20 -8.73 6.54 -7.27
CA LEU A 20 -10.18 6.42 -7.49
C LEU A 20 -10.80 5.23 -6.73
N LYS A 21 -10.04 4.15 -6.51
CA LYS A 21 -10.51 2.96 -5.78
C LYS A 21 -10.39 3.07 -4.26
N THR A 22 -9.45 3.83 -3.74
CA THR A 22 -9.10 3.86 -2.31
C THR A 22 -9.40 5.20 -1.62
N GLY A 23 -9.54 6.27 -2.41
CA GLY A 23 -9.53 7.65 -1.94
C GLY A 23 -8.15 8.15 -1.49
N ILE A 24 -7.08 7.35 -1.61
CA ILE A 24 -5.73 7.74 -1.21
C ILE A 24 -5.12 8.61 -2.31
N PRO A 25 -4.77 9.89 -2.05
CA PRO A 25 -4.29 10.79 -3.07
C PRO A 25 -3.10 10.23 -3.86
N GLN A 26 -3.01 10.53 -5.16
CA GLN A 26 -1.96 10.00 -6.04
C GLN A 26 -0.54 10.32 -5.53
N TRP A 27 -0.31 11.51 -4.98
CA TRP A 27 0.99 11.87 -4.38
C TRP A 27 1.37 10.95 -3.21
N ARG A 28 0.37 10.51 -2.44
CA ARG A 28 0.54 9.63 -1.29
C ARG A 28 0.82 8.20 -1.73
N VAL A 29 0.11 7.71 -2.75
CA VAL A 29 0.43 6.44 -3.43
C VAL A 29 1.89 6.44 -3.92
N SER A 30 2.32 7.54 -4.55
CA SER A 30 3.71 7.69 -5.02
C SER A 30 4.75 7.62 -3.89
N LEU A 31 4.46 8.19 -2.71
CA LEU A 31 5.35 8.07 -1.54
C LEU A 31 5.41 6.63 -1.01
N ILE A 32 4.25 5.95 -0.94
CA ILE A 32 4.16 4.55 -0.50
C ILE A 32 4.96 3.63 -1.44
N GLU A 33 4.84 3.85 -2.75
CA GLU A 33 5.61 3.09 -3.75
C GLU A 33 7.12 3.37 -3.74
N ARG A 34 7.55 4.48 -3.12
CA ARG A 34 8.95 4.82 -2.87
C ARG A 34 9.47 4.32 -1.53
N GLY A 35 8.62 3.66 -0.73
CA GLY A 35 9.00 3.03 0.53
C GLY A 35 8.62 3.80 1.78
N ILE A 36 7.91 4.93 1.68
CA ILE A 36 7.35 5.59 2.86
C ILE A 36 6.19 4.73 3.39
N PRO A 37 6.23 4.27 4.66
CA PRO A 37 5.18 3.40 5.18
C PRO A 37 3.77 4.04 5.09
N PRO A 38 2.74 3.27 4.69
CA PRO A 38 1.35 3.71 4.81
C PRO A 38 0.92 3.81 6.28
N LYS A 39 -0.18 4.50 6.56
CA LYS A 39 -0.95 4.31 7.80
C LYS A 39 -1.68 2.97 7.76
N ILE A 40 -2.09 2.42 8.91
CA ILE A 40 -2.87 1.16 8.97
C ILE A 40 -4.07 1.19 8.01
N GLU A 41 -4.87 2.26 8.04
CA GLU A 41 -6.07 2.36 7.19
C GLU A 41 -5.74 2.48 5.69
N GLU A 42 -4.62 3.12 5.34
CA GLU A 42 -4.13 3.15 3.95
C GLU A 42 -3.70 1.75 3.51
N ALA A 43 -2.98 1.02 4.37
CA ALA A 43 -2.52 -0.35 4.10
C ALA A 43 -3.71 -1.30 3.88
N LYS A 44 -4.74 -1.23 4.72
CA LYS A 44 -5.97 -2.02 4.60
C LYS A 44 -6.70 -1.75 3.27
N LYS A 45 -6.96 -0.48 2.95
CA LYS A 45 -7.65 -0.09 1.71
C LYS A 45 -6.89 -0.53 0.47
N ILE A 46 -5.56 -0.40 0.47
CA ILE A 46 -4.73 -0.87 -0.64
C ILE A 46 -4.84 -2.40 -0.74
N ALA A 47 -4.63 -3.12 0.36
CA ALA A 47 -4.69 -4.58 0.37
C ALA A 47 -6.04 -5.13 -0.11
N GLU A 48 -7.14 -4.47 0.25
CA GLU A 48 -8.50 -4.79 -0.19
C GLU A 48 -8.65 -4.70 -1.71
N VAL A 49 -8.18 -3.61 -2.33
CA VAL A 49 -8.21 -3.45 -3.80
C VAL A 49 -7.45 -4.57 -4.50
N PHE A 50 -6.36 -5.04 -3.90
CA PHE A 50 -5.53 -6.11 -4.47
C PHE A 50 -5.97 -7.51 -4.07
N ARG A 51 -6.92 -7.66 -3.13
CA ARG A 51 -7.37 -8.93 -2.53
C ARG A 51 -6.22 -9.73 -1.91
N VAL A 52 -5.38 -9.06 -1.15
CA VAL A 52 -4.22 -9.64 -0.45
C VAL A 52 -4.26 -9.27 1.03
N ASN A 53 -3.37 -9.84 1.84
CA ASN A 53 -3.17 -9.38 3.21
C ASN A 53 -2.28 -8.11 3.21
N PRO A 54 -2.53 -7.10 4.06
CA PRO A 54 -1.64 -5.95 4.17
C PRO A 54 -0.15 -6.30 4.35
N ALA A 55 0.15 -7.39 5.08
CA ALA A 55 1.52 -7.85 5.30
C ALA A 55 2.24 -8.32 4.02
N ASP A 56 1.50 -8.70 2.97
CA ASP A 56 2.08 -9.11 1.68
C ASP A 56 2.80 -7.96 0.98
N PHE A 57 2.29 -6.73 1.16
CA PHE A 57 2.86 -5.52 0.59
C PHE A 57 3.67 -4.71 1.58
N PHE A 58 3.28 -4.74 2.85
CA PHE A 58 3.81 -3.89 3.89
C PHE A 58 4.26 -4.77 5.08
N PRO A 59 5.50 -5.28 5.07
CA PRO A 59 5.99 -6.17 6.13
C PRO A 59 5.94 -5.58 7.55
N ALA A 60 5.88 -4.25 7.67
CA ALA A 60 5.71 -3.56 8.95
C ALA A 60 4.32 -3.76 9.61
N PHE A 61 3.43 -4.55 9.00
CA PHE A 61 2.07 -4.83 9.50
C PHE A 61 1.86 -6.30 9.91
N GLN A 62 2.94 -7.03 10.23
CA GLN A 62 2.82 -8.39 10.74
C GLN A 62 2.12 -8.42 12.11
N ASN A 63 1.21 -9.37 12.31
CA ASN A 63 0.44 -9.59 13.55
C ASN A 63 -0.55 -8.49 13.95
N GLY A 64 -1.15 -7.77 12.99
CA GLY A 64 -2.31 -6.89 13.25
C GLY A 64 -2.01 -5.62 14.05
N ASN A 65 -0.74 -5.40 14.43
CA ASN A 65 -0.26 -4.19 15.07
C ASN A 65 0.92 -3.62 14.28
N GLU A 66 1.06 -2.30 14.27
CA GLU A 66 2.30 -1.64 13.86
C GLU A 66 3.43 -2.30 14.66
N VAL A 67 4.35 -3.00 13.98
CA VAL A 67 5.62 -3.31 14.63
C VAL A 67 6.26 -1.95 14.88
N GLY A 68 6.25 -1.55 16.15
CA GLY A 68 6.82 -0.30 16.61
C GLY A 68 8.19 -0.12 15.98
N VAL A 69 8.29 0.85 15.07
CA VAL A 69 9.57 1.33 14.60
C VAL A 69 10.14 2.07 15.80
N VAL A 70 10.96 1.38 16.59
CA VAL A 70 11.84 2.02 17.56
C VAL A 70 12.79 2.88 16.74
N GLY A 71 12.57 4.19 16.83
CA GLY A 71 13.46 5.25 16.37
C GLY A 71 13.54 6.29 17.46
#